data_AF-A0P330-F1
#
_entry.id   AF-A0P330-F1
#
_cell.length_a   1.000
_cell.length_b   1.000
_cell.length_c   1.000
_cell.angle_alpha   90.00
_cell.angle_beta   90.00
_cell.angle_gamma   90.00
#
_symmetry.space_group_name_H-M   'P 1'
#
loop_
_entity.id
_entity.type
_entity.pdbx_description
1 polymer ?
#
loop_
_entity_poly.entity_id
_entity_poly.type
_entity_poly.pdbx_seq_one_letter_code
_entity_poly.pdbx_strand_id
1 'polypeptide(L)' 'MSAYQSIKISLIDIPEGRLRNVDSDWADCLSGMFDEVGQKTPIDVVANGKRFL' A
#
# COMPACT_ATOMS: atom_id res chain seq x y z
N MET A 1 -7.81 14.54 -15.09
CA MET A 1 -7.25 14.00 -13.85
C MET A 1 -6.57 12.68 -14.19
N SER A 2 -5.35 12.44 -13.70
CA SER A 2 -4.72 11.12 -13.80
C SER A 2 -5.50 10.15 -12.91
N ALA A 3 -5.69 8.90 -13.37
CA ALA A 3 -6.26 7.84 -12.53
C ALA A 3 -5.35 7.46 -11.35
N TYR A 4 -4.08 7.86 -11.41
CA TYR A 4 -3.06 7.54 -10.41
C TYR A 4 -2.51 8.82 -9.77
N GLN A 5 -2.30 8.77 -8.45
CA GLN A 5 -1.63 9.82 -7.68
C GLN A 5 -0.60 9.21 -6.73
N SER A 6 0.48 9.96 -6.45
CA SER A 6 1.41 9.59 -5.39
C SER A 6 0.87 10.01 -4.03
N ILE A 7 0.77 9.05 -3.10
CA ILE A 7 0.29 9.25 -1.73
C ILE A 7 1.43 8.94 -0.76
N LYS A 8 1.60 9.74 0.30
CA LYS A 8 2.53 9.39 1.39
C LYS A 8 1.96 8.22 2.17
N ILE A 9 2.74 7.15 2.34
CA ILE A 9 2.34 5.93 3.07
C ILE A 9 1.80 6.26 4.48
N SER A 10 2.37 7.28 5.15
CA SER A 10 1.93 7.74 6.48
C SER A 10 0.48 8.29 6.55
N LEU A 11 -0.15 8.50 5.40
CA LEU A 11 -1.55 8.93 5.29
C LEU A 11 -2.52 7.78 5.06
N ILE A 12 -2.02 6.54 4.92
CA ILE A 12 -2.83 5.33 4.70
C ILE A 12 -3.00 4.63 6.05
N ASP A 13 -4.24 4.47 6.47
CA ASP A 13 -4.62 3.74 7.67
C ASP A 13 -4.80 2.26 7.35
N ILE A 14 -4.25 1.39 8.19
CA ILE A 14 -4.46 -0.06 8.05
C ILE A 14 -5.70 -0.41 8.88
N PRO A 15 -6.78 -0.92 8.28
CA PRO A 15 -8.00 -1.23 9.01
C PRO A 15 -7.79 -2.39 9.99
N GLU A 16 -8.48 -2.32 11.13
CA GLU A 16 -8.62 -3.45 12.05
C GLU A 16 -9.40 -4.59 11.38
N GLY A 17 -9.06 -5.84 11.70
CA GLY A 17 -9.81 -7.01 11.23
C GLY A 17 -9.55 -7.40 9.77
N ARG A 18 -8.36 -7.11 9.22
CA ARG A 18 -7.99 -7.62 7.88
C ARG A 18 -8.17 -9.14 7.80
N LEU A 19 -8.74 -9.60 6.70
CA LEU A 19 -8.96 -11.03 6.43
C LEU A 19 -7.66 -11.86 6.36
N ARG A 20 -6.54 -11.19 6.05
CA ARG A 20 -5.22 -11.82 5.91
C ARG A 20 -4.21 -11.23 6.89
N ASN A 21 -3.58 -12.12 7.64
CA ASN A 21 -2.41 -11.79 8.46
C ASN A 21 -1.22 -11.39 7.58
N VAL A 22 -0.30 -10.61 8.13
CA VAL A 22 0.98 -10.36 7.44
C VAL A 22 1.76 -11.67 7.44
N ASP A 23 2.17 -12.11 6.26
CA ASP A 23 3.16 -13.16 6.08
C ASP A 23 4.53 -12.45 5.96
N SER A 24 5.41 -12.68 6.93
CA SER A 24 6.70 -11.97 7.03
C SER A 24 7.60 -12.26 5.83
N ASP A 25 7.68 -13.53 5.44
CA ASP A 25 8.59 -13.98 4.38
C ASP A 25 8.13 -13.40 3.03
N TRP A 26 6.81 -13.31 2.85
CA TRP A 26 6.24 -12.66 1.69
C TRP A 26 6.43 -11.14 1.70
N ALA A 27 6.33 -10.49 2.86
CA ALA A 27 6.55 -9.06 3.00
C ALA A 27 8.01 -8.68 2.67
N ASP A 28 8.97 -9.47 3.16
CA ASP A 28 10.40 -9.27 2.90
C ASP A 28 10.72 -9.46 1.40
N CYS A 29 10.13 -10.50 0.78
CA CYS A 29 10.26 -10.74 -0.65
C CYS A 29 9.74 -9.57 -1.48
N LEU A 30 8.55 -9.04 -1.16
CA LEU A 30 7.97 -7.88 -1.85
C LEU A 30 8.80 -6.60 -1.64
N SER A 31 9.36 -6.39 -0.45
CA SER A 31 10.24 -5.26 -0.17
C SER A 31 11.44 -5.26 -1.11
N GLY A 32 12.11 -6.41 -1.26
CA GLY A 32 13.23 -6.56 -2.19
C GLY A 32 12.85 -6.24 -3.64
N MET A 33 11.66 -6.69 -4.09
CA MET A 33 11.17 -6.35 -5.43
C MET A 33 10.92 -4.84 -5.60
N PHE A 34 10.37 -4.16 -4.58
CA PHE A 34 10.17 -2.71 -4.64
C PHE A 34 11.48 -1.95 -4.67
N ASP A 35 12.51 -2.40 -3.96
CA ASP A 35 13.83 -1.77 -3.98
C ASP A 35 14.52 -1.92 -5.35
N GLU A 36 14.35 -3.07 -6.02
CA GLU A 36 14.98 -3.33 -7.33
C GLU A 36 14.28 -2.62 -8.49
N VAL A 37 12.95 -2.68 -8.56
CA VAL A 37 12.20 -2.23 -9.75
C VAL A 37 11.14 -1.17 -9.46
N GLY A 38 10.96 -0.79 -8.18
CA GLY A 38 9.87 0.07 -7.74
C GLY A 38 8.50 -0.64 -7.73
N GLN A 39 7.51 0.03 -7.17
CA GLN A 39 6.13 -0.45 -7.22
C GLN A 39 5.59 -0.38 -8.66
N LYS A 40 5.35 -1.54 -9.29
CA LYS A 40 4.79 -1.62 -10.64
C LYS A 40 3.26 -1.53 -10.68
N THR A 41 2.62 -2.05 -9.64
CA THR A 41 1.16 -2.10 -9.53
C THR A 41 0.71 -1.11 -8.46
N PRO A 42 0.01 -0.01 -8.83
CA PRO A 42 -0.61 0.89 -7.88
C PRO A 42 -1.58 0.12 -6.96
N ILE A 43 -1.74 0.61 -5.72
CA ILE A 43 -2.77 0.10 -4.82
C ILE A 43 -4.03 0.95 -4.93
N ASP A 44 -5.17 0.31 -4.77
CA ASP A 44 -6.44 0.99 -4.60
C ASP A 44 -6.59 1.43 -3.15
N VAL A 45 -7.08 2.65 -2.96
CA VAL A 45 -7.39 3.22 -1.65
C VAL A 45 -8.70 3.99 -1.70
N VAL A 46 -9.40 4.06 -0.57
CA VAL A 46 -10.61 4.85 -0.41
C VAL A 46 -10.27 6.13 0.35
N ALA A 47 -10.65 7.28 -0.20
CA ALA A 47 -10.45 8.56 0.46
C ALA A 47 -11.32 8.66 1.73
N ASN A 48 -10.70 9.01 2.85
CA ASN A 48 -11.37 9.25 4.14
C ASN A 48 -10.93 10.60 4.71
N GLY A 49 -11.60 11.67 4.27
CA GLY A 49 -11.23 13.04 4.63
C GLY A 49 -9.85 13.42 4.09
N LYS A 50 -8.87 13.56 5.00
CA LYS A 50 -7.47 13.87 4.68
C LYS A 50 -6.55 12.63 4.69
N ARG A 51 -7.11 11.45 4.91
CA ARG A 51 -6.42 10.15 5.01
C ARG A 51 -7.00 9.17 3.99
N PHE A 52 -6.44 7.97 3.94
CA PHE A 52 -6.82 6.90 3.02
C PHE A 52 -6.97 5.58 3.77
N LEU A 53 -7.91 4.74 3.33
CA LEU A 53 -8.12 3.37 3.81
C LEU A 53 -7.86 2.36 2.69
#